data_AF-A0A8J4U512-F1
#
_entry.id   AF-A0A8J4U512-F1
#
_cell.length_a   1.000
_cell.length_b   1.000
_cell.length_c   1.000
_cell.angle_alpha   90.00
_cell.angle_beta   90.00
_cell.angle_gamma   90.00
#
_symmetry.space_group_name_H-M   'P 1'
#
loop_
_entity.id
_entity.type
_entity.pdbx_description
1 polymer ?
#
loop_
_entity_poly.entity_id
_entity_poly.type
_entity_poly.pdbx_seq_one_letter_code
_entity_poly.pdbx_strand_id
1 'polypeptide(L)'
;MESSVFRVLVVFLLTPGSSSQPEAEPQRNSQDSCGELKLLRELVYRQAAALSEIRVKMEYMEKEHTAQAAELLAVKTKLESVKNQNAEHLKVAFTAGLPAGQIGPFNTETTLVYSKVVSNVGGAYNPHT
;
A
#
# COMPACT_ATOMS: atom_id res chain seq x y z
N MET A 1 11.28 -35.41 -22.09
CA MET A 1 12.55 -35.89 -21.51
C MET A 1 12.35 -36.97 -20.43
N GLU A 2 11.10 -37.31 -20.07
CA GLU A 2 10.77 -38.33 -19.05
C GLU A 2 10.88 -39.79 -19.54
N SER A 3 10.76 -40.05 -20.85
CA SER A 3 10.68 -41.43 -21.38
C SER A 3 12.05 -42.12 -21.52
N SER A 4 13.15 -41.35 -21.59
CA SER A 4 14.50 -41.90 -21.73
C SER A 4 15.05 -42.44 -20.41
N VAL A 5 14.65 -41.86 -19.28
CA VAL A 5 15.12 -42.26 -17.94
C VAL A 5 14.51 -43.60 -17.53
N PHE A 6 13.24 -43.84 -17.87
CA PHE A 6 12.56 -45.11 -17.58
C PHE A 6 13.17 -46.30 -18.34
N ARG A 7 13.64 -46.09 -19.58
CA ARG A 7 14.29 -47.16 -20.35
C ARG A 7 15.67 -47.55 -19.78
N VAL A 8 16.42 -46.58 -19.24
CA VAL A 8 17.71 -46.85 -18.60
C VAL A 8 17.52 -47.62 -17.28
N LEU A 9 16.48 -47.28 -16.50
CA LEU A 9 16.21 -47.95 -15.23
C LEU A 9 15.75 -49.41 -15.42
N VAL A 10 14.94 -49.68 -16.45
CA VAL A 10 14.40 -51.04 -16.70
C VAL A 10 15.45 -52.00 -17.26
N VAL A 11 16.41 -51.52 -18.06
CA VAL A 11 17.51 -52.37 -18.58
C VAL A 11 18.46 -52.81 -17.46
N PHE A 12 18.64 -52.00 -16.41
CA PHE A 12 19.50 -52.34 -15.28
C PHE A 12 18.87 -53.40 -14.34
N LEU A 13 17.55 -53.61 -14.38
CA LEU A 13 16.85 -54.52 -13.48
C LEU A 13 16.59 -55.93 -14.07
N LEU A 14 16.91 -56.20 -15.34
CA LEU A 14 16.50 -57.43 -16.03
C LEU A 14 17.62 -58.31 -16.60
N THR A 15 18.90 -58.05 -16.31
CA THR A 15 19.99 -58.96 -16.72
C THR A 15 20.47 -59.83 -15.56
N PRO A 16 20.30 -61.17 -15.59
CA PRO A 16 20.93 -62.06 -14.62
C PRO A 16 22.36 -62.37 -15.07
N GLY A 17 23.35 -61.79 -14.39
CA GLY A 17 24.76 -62.16 -14.53
C GLY A 17 25.16 -63.07 -13.36
N SER A 18 25.28 -64.37 -13.58
CA SER A 18 25.96 -65.29 -12.65
C SER A 18 27.43 -65.40 -13.01
N SER A 19 28.33 -65.11 -12.06
CA SER A 19 29.48 -65.97 -11.74
C SER A 19 30.26 -65.45 -10.52
N SER A 20 30.24 -66.26 -9.45
CA SER A 20 31.30 -66.49 -8.45
C SER A 20 31.84 -65.35 -7.56
N GLN A 21 31.57 -65.52 -6.25
CA GLN A 21 32.21 -64.94 -5.05
C GLN A 21 33.75 -65.17 -4.98
N PRO A 22 34.54 -64.32 -4.29
CA PRO A 22 34.62 -64.36 -2.82
C PRO A 22 34.59 -62.99 -2.12
N GLU A 23 34.33 -63.05 -0.81
CA GLU A 23 34.26 -62.00 0.20
C GLU A 23 35.19 -60.78 0.00
N ALA A 24 34.58 -59.60 0.04
CA ALA A 24 35.01 -58.48 0.87
C ALA A 24 33.80 -57.56 1.09
N GLU A 25 33.29 -57.57 2.31
CA GLU A 25 32.28 -56.64 2.85
C GLU A 25 32.45 -55.19 2.36
N PRO A 26 31.34 -54.49 2.08
CA PRO A 26 31.21 -53.16 2.62
C PRO A 26 29.93 -53.07 3.46
N GLN A 27 30.01 -53.54 4.70
CA GLN A 27 29.19 -53.00 5.79
C GLN A 27 29.57 -51.54 6.04
N ARG A 28 28.96 -50.63 5.27
CA ARG A 28 28.68 -49.25 5.67
C ARG A 28 27.45 -48.83 4.88
N ASN A 29 26.30 -48.63 5.55
CA ASN A 29 25.28 -47.65 5.14
C ASN A 29 23.96 -47.69 5.95
N SER A 30 23.73 -48.66 6.83
CA SER A 30 22.50 -48.64 7.66
C SER A 30 22.51 -47.56 8.75
N GLN A 31 23.68 -47.14 9.21
CA GLN A 31 23.82 -46.07 10.20
C GLN A 31 23.72 -44.66 9.60
N ASP A 32 24.12 -44.48 8.34
CA ASP A 32 24.13 -43.19 7.65
C ASP A 32 22.70 -42.74 7.28
N SER A 33 21.91 -43.68 6.75
CA SER A 33 20.50 -43.44 6.38
C SER A 33 19.61 -43.00 7.56
N CYS A 34 19.80 -43.56 8.76
CA CYS A 34 19.06 -43.11 9.96
C CYS A 34 19.47 -41.70 10.40
N GLY A 35 20.75 -41.35 10.26
CA GLY A 35 21.27 -40.02 10.52
C GLY A 35 20.69 -38.97 9.57
N GLU A 36 20.68 -39.27 8.27
CA GLU A 36 20.07 -38.43 7.24
C GLU A 36 18.57 -38.19 7.49
N LEU A 37 17.81 -39.23 7.85
CA LEU A 37 16.39 -39.09 8.18
C LEU A 37 16.15 -38.22 9.42
N LYS A 38 17.04 -38.29 10.42
CA LYS A 38 16.97 -37.45 11.62
C LYS A 38 17.26 -35.99 11.28
N LEU A 39 18.25 -35.72 10.43
CA LEU A 39 18.57 -34.38 9.93
C LEU A 39 17.43 -33.81 9.08
N LEU A 40 16.84 -34.62 8.19
CA LEU A 40 15.71 -34.20 7.37
C LEU A 40 14.50 -33.83 8.24
N ARG A 41 14.20 -34.64 9.27
CA ARG A 41 13.16 -34.33 10.25
C ARG A 41 13.41 -32.99 10.93
N GLU A 42 14.64 -32.75 11.40
CA GLU A 42 14.99 -31.50 12.07
C GLU A 42 14.85 -30.30 11.13
N LEU A 43 15.30 -30.44 9.87
CA LEU A 43 15.15 -29.41 8.87
C LEU A 43 13.67 -29.10 8.58
N VAL A 44 12.81 -30.11 8.47
CA VAL A 44 11.36 -29.93 8.28
C VAL A 44 10.75 -29.18 9.47
N TYR A 45 11.16 -29.50 10.70
CA TYR A 45 10.72 -28.74 11.87
C TYR A 45 11.17 -27.27 11.82
N ARG A 46 12.43 -27.01 11.44
CA ARG A 46 12.93 -25.63 11.30
C ARG A 46 12.19 -24.86 10.20
N GLN A 47 11.92 -25.50 9.06
CA GLN A 47 11.16 -24.89 7.98
C GLN A 47 9.72 -24.60 8.40
N ALA A 48 9.07 -25.53 9.11
CA ALA A 48 7.72 -25.31 9.63
C ALA A 48 7.67 -24.12 10.60
N ALA A 49 8.66 -24.01 11.50
CA ALA A 49 8.79 -22.86 12.41
C ALA A 49 8.99 -21.54 11.63
N ALA A 50 9.94 -21.49 10.70
CA ALA A 50 10.19 -20.29 9.90
C ALA A 50 8.97 -19.86 9.07
N LEU A 51 8.24 -20.82 8.48
CA LEU A 51 7.00 -20.55 7.75
C LEU A 51 5.92 -19.99 8.68
N SER A 52 5.81 -20.49 9.91
CA SER A 52 4.86 -19.96 10.90
C SER A 52 5.19 -18.51 11.26
N GLU A 53 6.47 -18.18 11.47
CA GLU A 53 6.90 -16.80 11.75
C GLU A 53 6.64 -15.84 10.59
N ILE A 54 6.91 -16.28 9.36
CA ILE A 54 6.65 -15.48 8.15
C ILE A 54 5.16 -15.20 8.02
N ARG A 55 4.29 -16.19 8.24
CA ARG A 55 2.83 -16.01 8.19
C ARG A 55 2.35 -14.97 9.19
N VAL A 56 2.82 -15.04 10.44
CA VAL A 56 2.46 -14.05 11.47
C VAL A 56 2.91 -12.63 11.08
N LYS A 57 4.14 -12.49 10.56
CA LYS A 57 4.64 -11.19 10.08
C LYS A 57 3.85 -10.66 8.88
N MET A 58 3.45 -11.54 7.97
CA MET A 58 2.63 -11.19 6.79
C MET A 58 1.26 -10.66 7.22
N GLU A 59 0.57 -11.36 8.12
CA GLU A 59 -0.72 -10.90 8.66
C GLU A 59 -0.61 -9.55 9.38
N TYR A 60 0.49 -9.32 10.10
CA TYR A 60 0.77 -8.04 10.74
C TYR A 60 0.96 -6.91 9.71
N MET A 61 1.81 -7.14 8.70
CA MET A 61 2.04 -6.16 7.63
C MET A 61 0.78 -5.86 6.81
N GLU A 62 -0.07 -6.87 6.55
CA GLU A 62 -1.35 -6.66 5.88
C GLU A 62 -2.27 -5.76 6.71
N LYS A 63 -2.34 -5.98 8.03
CA LYS A 63 -3.11 -5.11 8.94
C LYS A 63 -2.58 -3.68 8.93
N GLU A 64 -1.27 -3.48 9.01
CA GLU A 64 -0.69 -2.13 8.92
C GLU A 64 -0.97 -1.47 7.56
N HIS A 65 -0.83 -2.21 6.47
CA HIS A 65 -1.11 -1.70 5.13
C HIS A 65 -2.58 -1.29 4.96
N THR A 66 -3.52 -2.09 5.46
CA THR A 66 -4.95 -1.74 5.42
C THR A 66 -5.28 -0.52 6.28
N ALA A 67 -4.67 -0.40 7.47
CA ALA A 67 -4.83 0.78 8.32
C ALA A 67 -4.28 2.04 7.65
N GLN A 68 -3.06 1.98 7.10
CA GLN A 68 -2.44 3.09 6.37
C GLN A 68 -3.24 3.48 5.13
N ALA A 69 -3.79 2.52 4.39
CA ALA A 69 -4.65 2.80 3.24
C ALA A 69 -5.94 3.55 3.64
N ALA A 70 -6.55 3.16 4.77
CA ALA A 70 -7.72 3.84 5.31
C ALA A 70 -7.39 5.28 5.77
N GLU A 71 -6.26 5.48 6.46
CA GLU A 71 -5.80 6.81 6.87
C GLU A 71 -5.49 7.69 5.66
N LEU A 72 -4.83 7.15 4.64
CA LEU A 72 -4.52 7.88 3.41
C LEU A 72 -5.81 8.34 2.70
N LEU A 73 -6.83 7.49 2.67
CA LEU A 73 -8.14 7.85 2.11
C LEU A 73 -8.82 8.95 2.92
N ALA A 74 -8.77 8.87 4.26
CA ALA A 74 -9.31 9.89 5.15
C ALA A 74 -8.59 11.24 4.96
N VAL A 75 -7.25 11.24 4.91
CA VAL A 75 -6.43 12.43 4.67
C VAL A 75 -6.73 13.03 3.29
N LYS A 76 -6.81 12.21 2.24
CA LYS A 76 -7.14 12.66 0.89
C LYS A 76 -8.52 13.32 0.83
N THR A 77 -9.51 12.73 1.50
CA THR A 77 -10.87 13.28 1.57
C THR A 77 -10.89 14.63 2.28
N LYS A 78 -10.19 14.74 3.40
CA LYS A 78 -10.04 16.02 4.12
C LYS A 78 -9.33 17.07 3.28
N LEU A 79 -8.28 16.68 2.56
CA LEU A 79 -7.54 17.58 1.67
C LEU A 79 -8.42 18.14 0.56
N GLU A 80 -9.21 17.30 -0.12
CA GLU A 80 -10.15 17.76 -1.15
C GLU A 80 -11.23 18.69 -0.58
N SER A 81 -11.75 18.39 0.62
CA SER A 81 -12.70 19.28 1.30
C SER A 81 -12.10 20.65 1.58
N VAL A 82 -10.88 20.71 2.15
CA VAL A 82 -10.18 21.97 2.42
C VAL A 82 -9.87 22.72 1.12
N LYS A 83 -9.41 22.01 0.08
CA LYS A 83 -9.11 22.60 -1.23
C LYS A 83 -10.35 23.23 -1.87
N ASN A 84 -11.49 22.56 -1.79
CA ASN A 84 -12.76 23.08 -2.32
C ASN A 84 -13.24 24.31 -1.54
N GLN A 85 -13.23 24.25 -0.20
CA GLN A 85 -13.54 25.41 0.64
C GLN A 85 -12.64 26.61 0.31
N ASN A 86 -11.34 26.36 0.13
CA ASN A 86 -10.37 27.39 -0.17
C ASN A 86 -10.59 27.98 -1.59
N ALA A 87 -10.96 27.16 -2.58
CA ALA A 87 -11.25 27.61 -3.94
C ALA A 87 -12.51 28.49 -4.03
N GLU A 88 -13.50 28.23 -3.18
CA GLU A 88 -14.74 29.01 -3.10
C GLU A 88 -14.55 30.32 -2.31
N HIS A 89 -13.78 30.29 -1.22
CA HIS A 89 -13.71 31.42 -0.28
C HIS A 89 -12.51 32.36 -0.48
N LEU A 90 -11.43 31.98 -1.17
CA LEU A 90 -10.29 32.87 -1.37
C LEU A 90 -10.47 33.92 -2.47
N LYS A 91 -11.48 33.76 -3.33
CA LYS A 91 -11.71 34.71 -4.42
C LYS A 91 -12.45 35.92 -3.87
N VAL A 92 -11.79 37.08 -3.88
CA VAL A 92 -12.38 38.35 -3.46
C VAL A 92 -12.28 39.36 -4.59
N ALA A 93 -13.42 39.90 -4.99
CA ALA A 93 -13.52 41.00 -5.96
C ALA A 93 -14.86 41.70 -5.76
N PHE A 94 -14.87 43.03 -5.70
CA PHE A 94 -16.11 43.78 -5.58
C PHE A 94 -16.12 45.00 -6.48
N THR A 95 -17.32 45.45 -6.81
CA THR A 95 -17.55 46.69 -7.54
C THR A 95 -18.79 47.34 -6.94
N ALA A 96 -18.63 48.59 -6.51
CA ALA A 96 -19.68 49.35 -5.86
C ALA A 96 -19.74 50.77 -6.43
N GLY A 97 -20.90 51.40 -6.32
CA GLY A 97 -21.16 52.74 -6.81
C GLY A 97 -21.91 53.57 -5.79
N LEU A 98 -21.88 54.88 -6.00
CA LEU A 98 -22.69 55.80 -5.23
C LEU A 98 -24.15 55.75 -5.72
N PRO A 99 -25.13 55.87 -4.80
CA PRO A 99 -26.51 56.07 -5.19
C PRO A 99 -26.67 57.41 -5.92
N ALA A 100 -27.66 57.51 -6.80
CA ALA A 100 -27.98 58.77 -7.45
C ALA A 100 -28.57 59.75 -6.44
N GLY A 101 -28.13 61.02 -6.48
CA GLY A 101 -28.65 62.07 -5.61
C GLY A 101 -27.57 63.04 -5.14
N GLN A 102 -27.96 63.95 -4.26
CA GLN A 102 -27.04 64.90 -3.64
C GLN A 102 -26.27 64.19 -2.52
N ILE A 103 -24.95 64.15 -2.64
CA ILE A 103 -24.06 63.46 -1.72
C ILE A 103 -23.29 64.52 -0.94
N GLY A 104 -23.75 64.78 0.29
CA GLY A 104 -23.14 65.70 1.24
C GLY A 104 -23.00 67.16 0.75
N PRO A 105 -22.69 68.08 1.66
CA PRO A 105 -22.06 69.34 1.30
C PRO A 105 -20.64 69.06 0.78
N PHE A 106 -20.26 69.64 -0.37
CA PHE A 106 -18.92 69.45 -0.95
C PHE A 106 -17.79 70.07 -0.10
N ASN A 107 -18.15 70.92 0.87
CA ASN A 107 -17.24 71.70 1.71
C ASN A 107 -17.04 71.10 3.11
N THR A 108 -17.66 69.96 3.42
CA THR A 108 -17.53 69.30 4.73
C THR A 108 -17.05 67.87 4.53
N GLU A 109 -16.11 67.43 5.37
CA GLU A 109 -15.69 66.02 5.41
C GLU A 109 -16.91 65.13 5.65
N THR A 110 -17.23 64.30 4.66
CA THR A 110 -18.39 63.42 4.66
C THR A 110 -17.96 62.04 4.20
N THR A 111 -18.20 61.02 5.03
CA THR A 111 -17.97 59.63 4.65
C THR A 111 -18.93 59.23 3.53
N LEU A 112 -18.38 58.70 2.44
CA LEU A 112 -19.16 58.25 1.29
C LEU A 112 -19.53 56.78 1.43
N VAL A 113 -20.83 56.49 1.49
CA VAL A 113 -21.35 55.13 1.53
C VAL A 113 -21.71 54.68 0.11
N TYR A 114 -20.93 53.73 -0.43
CA TYR A 114 -21.12 53.16 -1.77
C TYR A 114 -22.17 52.03 -1.76
N SER A 115 -23.42 52.37 -1.45
CA SER A 115 -24.48 51.38 -1.23
C SER A 115 -24.92 50.58 -2.47
N LYS A 116 -24.57 51.02 -3.68
CA LYS A 116 -24.94 50.32 -4.92
C LYS A 116 -23.92 49.23 -5.24
N VAL A 117 -24.16 48.00 -4.79
CA VAL A 117 -23.30 46.84 -5.07
C VAL A 117 -23.59 46.26 -6.46
N VAL A 118 -22.58 46.22 -7.32
CA VAL A 118 -22.64 45.56 -8.65
C VAL A 118 -22.12 44.13 -8.57
N SER A 119 -21.04 43.91 -7.81
CA SER A 119 -20.48 42.58 -7.55
C SER A 119 -19.83 42.55 -6.18
N ASN A 120 -19.90 41.41 -5.48
CA ASN A 120 -19.29 41.17 -4.16
C ASN A 120 -18.82 39.71 -4.04
N VAL A 121 -17.92 39.31 -4.93
CA VAL A 121 -17.27 37.99 -4.89
C VAL A 121 -16.51 37.86 -3.57
N GLY A 122 -16.75 36.76 -2.86
CA GLY A 122 -16.16 36.52 -1.53
C GLY A 122 -16.88 37.24 -0.38
N GLY A 123 -17.93 38.04 -0.65
CA GLY A 123 -18.78 38.63 0.38
C GLY A 123 -18.09 39.63 1.32
N ALA A 124 -16.89 40.12 0.96
CA ALA A 124 -16.07 40.95 1.83
C ALA A 124 -16.51 42.43 1.90
N TYR A 125 -17.31 42.90 0.95
CA TYR A 125 -17.83 44.28 0.95
C TYR A 125 -19.14 44.42 1.75
N ASN A 126 -19.22 45.43 2.62
CA ASN A 126 -20.42 45.79 3.37
C ASN A 126 -21.00 47.12 2.85
N PRO A 127 -22.19 47.14 2.24
CA PRO A 127 -22.78 48.36 1.67
C PRO A 127 -23.36 49.35 2.70
N HIS A 128 -23.24 49.04 4.00
CA HIS A 128 -23.77 49.87 5.10
C HIS A 128 -22.70 50.67 5.85
N THR A 129 -21.43 50.54 5.48
CA THR A 129 -20.28 51.21 6.09
C THR A 129 -19.49 51.96 5.03
#